data_AF-A0A969NGH0-F1
#
_entry.id   AF-A0A969NGH0-F1
#
_cell.length_a   1.000
_cell.length_b   1.000
_cell.length_c   1.000
_cell.angle_alpha   90.00
_cell.angle_beta   90.00
_cell.angle_gamma   90.00
#
_symmetry.space_group_name_H-M   'P 1'
#
loop_
_entity.id
_entity.type
_entity.pdbx_description
1 polymer ?
#
loop_
_entity_poly.entity_id
_entity_poly.type
_entity_poly.pdbx_seq_one_letter_code
_entity_poly.pdbx_strand_id
1 'polypeptide(L)'
;MFSLFLKDLNDLYRGRIIEHLVYQELISLHNETSYKPHFWVRESKSSNSEIDLVYRYGKYIIPIEIKSGKQGKLKSLHQFIERTNHPYAVRLYAGEFKIEEAITPGGVSYLLMNLPYYLGTQIPEYIDYFVKGYSLKTQ
;
A
#
# COMPACT_ATOMS: atom_id res chain seq x y z
N MET A 1 -9.39 -23.40 21.21
CA MET A 1 -9.06 -21.96 21.21
C MET A 1 -7.57 -21.67 20.94
N PHE A 2 -6.79 -22.60 20.37
CA PHE A 2 -5.37 -22.39 19.98
C PHE A 2 -5.19 -22.15 18.46
N SER A 3 -6.19 -22.48 17.65
CA SER A 3 -6.11 -22.41 16.18
C SER A 3 -6.18 -20.98 15.61
N LEU A 4 -6.85 -20.05 16.31
CA LEU A 4 -6.95 -18.65 15.88
C LEU A 4 -5.58 -17.95 15.96
N PHE A 5 -4.90 -18.06 17.11
CA PHE A 5 -3.61 -17.41 17.34
C PHE A 5 -2.52 -17.86 16.36
N LEU A 6 -2.50 -19.13 15.95
CA LEU A 6 -1.50 -19.63 14.99
C LEU A 6 -1.71 -19.06 13.58
N LYS A 7 -2.96 -18.86 13.15
CA LYS A 7 -3.26 -18.23 11.85
C LYS A 7 -2.88 -16.75 11.87
N ASP A 8 -3.25 -16.03 12.93
CA ASP A 8 -2.93 -14.61 13.07
C ASP A 8 -1.42 -14.36 13.13
N LEU A 9 -0.67 -15.22 13.84
CA LEU A 9 0.80 -15.18 13.86
C LEU A 9 1.36 -15.40 12.45
N ASN A 10 0.91 -16.44 11.75
CA ASN A 10 1.37 -16.75 10.40
C ASN A 10 1.10 -15.61 9.41
N ASP A 11 -0.05 -14.97 9.52
CA ASP A 11 -0.39 -13.80 8.70
C ASP A 11 0.49 -12.60 9.09
N LEU A 12 0.72 -12.32 10.37
CA LEU A 12 1.64 -11.25 10.80
C LEU A 12 3.07 -11.48 10.28
N TYR A 13 3.59 -12.70 10.42
CA TYR A 13 4.92 -13.06 9.91
C TYR A 13 5.00 -12.90 8.40
N ARG A 14 3.98 -13.37 7.67
CA ARG A 14 3.91 -13.19 6.22
C ARG A 14 3.92 -11.71 5.84
N GLY A 15 3.16 -10.87 6.55
CA GLY A 15 3.13 -9.42 6.31
C GLY A 15 4.53 -8.80 6.41
N ARG A 16 5.23 -9.06 7.52
CA ARG A 16 6.60 -8.53 7.74
C ARG A 16 7.62 -9.05 6.74
N ILE A 17 7.53 -10.32 6.34
CA ILE A 17 8.43 -10.88 5.32
C ILE A 17 8.20 -10.18 3.98
N ILE A 18 6.94 -10.00 3.57
CA ILE A 18 6.62 -9.30 2.32
C ILE A 18 7.10 -7.84 2.38
N GLU A 19 6.89 -7.15 3.51
CA GLU A 19 7.40 -5.80 3.73
C GLU A 19 8.92 -5.72 3.56
N HIS A 20 9.67 -6.59 4.24
CA HIS A 20 11.12 -6.64 4.10
C HIS A 20 11.57 -6.97 2.67
N LEU A 21 10.90 -7.90 1.98
CA LEU A 21 11.23 -8.25 0.60
C LEU A 21 11.04 -7.05 -0.33
N VAL A 22 9.90 -6.35 -0.22
CA VAL A 22 9.62 -5.14 -1.00
C VAL A 22 10.65 -4.06 -0.70
N TYR A 23 11.01 -3.86 0.56
CA TYR A 23 12.01 -2.87 0.95
C TYR A 23 13.38 -3.17 0.35
N GLN A 24 13.84 -4.42 0.46
CA GLN A 24 15.15 -4.83 -0.06
C GLN A 24 15.20 -4.71 -1.59
N GLU A 25 14.11 -5.04 -2.27
CA GLU A 25 14.03 -4.84 -3.72
C GLU A 25 14.08 -3.36 -4.10
N LEU A 26 13.32 -2.51 -3.42
CA LEU A 26 13.41 -1.06 -3.68
C LEU A 26 14.81 -0.52 -3.41
N ILE A 27 15.51 -1.02 -2.39
CA ILE A 27 16.91 -0.66 -2.13
C ILE A 27 17.83 -1.13 -3.26
N SER A 28 17.64 -2.36 -3.76
CA SER A 28 18.49 -2.94 -4.82
C SER A 28 18.42 -2.18 -6.14
N LEU A 29 17.27 -1.54 -6.41
CA LEU A 29 17.04 -0.73 -7.61
C LEU A 29 17.72 0.65 -7.57
N HIS A 30 18.24 1.07 -6.42
CA HIS A 30 18.91 2.37 -6.27
C HIS A 30 20.42 2.18 -6.20
N ASN A 31 21.16 2.96 -6.99
CA ASN A 31 22.62 2.96 -6.97
C ASN A 31 23.20 3.63 -5.71
N GLU A 32 22.38 4.39 -4.99
CA GLU A 32 22.78 5.06 -3.76
C GLU A 32 22.69 4.11 -2.57
N THR A 33 23.82 3.85 -1.92
CA THR A 33 23.89 2.99 -0.72
C THR A 33 23.09 3.53 0.46
N SER A 34 22.69 4.80 0.43
CA SER A 34 21.89 5.46 1.46
C SER A 34 20.38 5.48 1.20
N TYR A 35 19.90 4.97 0.06
CA TYR A 35 18.48 4.94 -0.22
C TYR A 35 17.73 4.14 0.84
N LYS A 36 16.65 4.72 1.37
CA LYS A 36 15.77 4.08 2.34
C LYS A 36 14.33 4.24 1.88
N PRO A 37 13.59 3.14 1.70
CA PRO A 37 12.14 3.21 1.54
C PRO A 37 11.53 4.01 2.70
N HIS A 38 10.55 4.84 2.37
CA HIS A 38 9.87 5.69 3.33
C HIS A 38 8.54 5.06 3.73
N PHE A 39 8.13 5.27 4.98
CA PHE A 39 6.79 4.94 5.47
C PHE A 39 6.11 6.23 5.93
N TRP A 40 4.82 6.17 6.23
CA TRP A 40 4.09 7.35 6.73
C TRP A 40 3.35 7.02 8.02
N VAL A 41 3.46 7.92 8.98
CA VAL A 41 2.73 7.85 10.25
C VAL A 41 1.95 9.14 10.45
N ARG A 42 0.72 8.99 10.91
CA ARG A 42 -0.06 10.06 11.52
C ARG A 42 -0.26 9.76 12.98
N GLU A 43 0.24 10.67 13.81
CA GLU A 43 -0.02 10.67 15.23
C GLU A 43 -1.18 11.64 15.54
N SER A 44 -2.14 11.18 16.34
CA SER A 44 -3.16 12.06 16.88
C SER A 44 -3.67 11.55 18.22
N LYS A 45 -4.19 12.45 19.06
CA LYS A 45 -4.71 12.10 20.40
C LYS A 45 -5.81 11.03 20.37
N SER A 46 -6.54 10.89 19.27
CA SER A 46 -7.70 9.99 19.15
C SER A 46 -7.46 8.74 18.30
N SER A 47 -6.51 8.77 17.36
CA SER A 47 -6.16 7.60 16.54
C SER A 47 -4.84 7.79 15.82
N ASN A 48 -3.94 6.83 15.96
CA ASN A 48 -2.77 6.72 15.09
C ASN A 48 -3.11 5.96 13.82
N SER A 49 -2.35 6.20 12.75
CA SER A 49 -2.45 5.46 11.49
C SER A 49 -1.09 5.43 10.83
N GLU A 50 -0.81 4.33 10.16
CA GLU A 50 0.49 4.02 9.57
C GLU A 50 0.29 3.37 8.21
N ILE A 51 1.08 3.81 7.23
CA ILE A 51 1.21 3.20 5.90
C ILE A 51 2.58 2.54 5.85
N ASP A 52 2.62 1.26 5.50
CA ASP A 52 3.84 0.44 5.51
C ASP A 52 4.90 0.99 4.54
N LEU A 53 4.50 1.57 3.41
CA LEU A 53 5.42 2.11 2.42
C LEU A 53 4.79 3.28 1.64
N VAL A 54 5.57 4.31 1.37
CA VAL A 54 5.22 5.36 0.40
C VAL A 54 6.25 5.38 -0.73
N TYR A 55 5.74 5.41 -1.96
CA TYR A 55 6.57 5.41 -3.16
C TYR A 55 6.40 6.70 -3.94
N ARG A 56 7.51 7.38 -4.24
CA ARG A 56 7.50 8.60 -5.04
C ARG A 56 7.47 8.25 -6.53
N TYR A 57 6.42 8.69 -7.22
CA TYR A 57 6.30 8.60 -8.68
C TYR A 57 5.99 9.98 -9.27
N GLY A 58 7.00 10.59 -9.91
CA GLY A 58 6.91 11.97 -10.39
C GLY A 58 6.55 12.95 -9.27
N LYS A 59 5.35 13.54 -9.35
CA LYS A 59 4.79 14.47 -8.35
C LYS A 59 3.95 13.79 -7.26
N TYR A 60 3.69 12.49 -7.37
CA TYR A 60 2.82 11.74 -6.47
C TYR A 60 3.61 11.00 -5.41
N ILE A 61 3.05 10.92 -4.20
CA ILE A 61 3.54 10.07 -3.11
C ILE A 61 2.48 9.00 -2.90
N ILE A 62 2.69 7.84 -3.51
CA ILE A 62 1.68 6.78 -3.58
C ILE A 62 1.78 5.92 -2.31
N PRO A 63 0.68 5.81 -1.53
CA PRO A 63 0.65 4.94 -0.36
C PRO A 63 0.51 3.47 -0.79
N ILE A 64 1.31 2.62 -0.16
CA ILE A 64 1.31 1.17 -0.35
C ILE A 64 1.11 0.53 1.02
N GLU A 65 0.02 -0.22 1.15
CA GLU A 65 -0.33 -0.92 2.38
C GLU A 65 -0.25 -2.44 2.17
N ILE A 66 0.45 -3.14 3.06
CA ILE A 66 0.71 -4.58 2.99
C ILE A 66 -0.26 -5.30 3.94
N LYS A 67 -1.12 -6.12 3.37
CA LYS A 67 -2.14 -6.90 4.09
C LYS A 67 -1.89 -8.38 3.86
N SER A 68 -1.45 -9.06 4.91
CA SER A 68 -1.28 -10.51 4.88
C SER A 68 -2.60 -11.29 4.83
N GLY A 69 -3.67 -10.73 5.39
CA GLY A 69 -5.02 -11.30 5.36
C GLY A 69 -5.94 -10.67 4.30
N LYS A 70 -7.01 -11.40 3.91
CA LYS A 70 -8.08 -10.89 3.04
C LYS A 70 -8.97 -9.84 3.72
N GLN A 71 -8.99 -9.82 5.05
CA GLN A 71 -9.81 -8.91 5.86
C GLN A 71 -8.94 -7.89 6.59
N GLY A 72 -9.29 -6.62 6.45
CA GLY A 72 -8.66 -5.52 7.15
C GLY A 72 -9.23 -4.21 6.63
N LYS A 73 -9.62 -3.30 7.54
CA LYS A 73 -10.08 -1.97 7.14
C LYS A 73 -8.90 -1.22 6.51
N LEU A 74 -9.14 -0.54 5.38
CA LEU A 74 -8.18 0.35 4.71
C LEU A 74 -8.07 1.70 5.46
N LYS A 75 -8.14 1.69 6.79
CA LYS A 75 -8.28 2.90 7.59
C LYS A 75 -7.09 3.85 7.40
N SER A 76 -5.87 3.34 7.47
CA SER A 76 -4.67 4.16 7.26
C SER A 76 -4.60 4.68 5.82
N LEU A 77 -4.82 3.80 4.85
CA LEU A 77 -4.87 4.14 3.42
C LEU A 77 -5.91 5.23 3.09
N HIS A 78 -7.13 5.13 3.63
CA HIS A 78 -8.15 6.17 3.49
C HIS A 78 -7.71 7.50 4.11
N GLN A 79 -7.12 7.47 5.31
CA GLN A 79 -6.63 8.70 5.93
C GLN A 79 -5.47 9.34 5.16
N PHE A 80 -4.62 8.54 4.53
CA PHE A 80 -3.57 9.04 3.67
C PHE A 80 -4.17 9.72 2.44
N ILE A 81 -5.09 9.03 1.74
CA ILE A 81 -5.75 9.55 0.53
C ILE A 81 -6.53 10.84 0.79
N GLU A 82 -7.20 10.96 1.93
CA GLU A 82 -7.88 12.21 2.33
C GLU A 82 -6.93 13.41 2.51
N ARG A 83 -5.62 13.18 2.53
CA ARG A 83 -4.57 14.20 2.72
C ARG A 83 -3.69 14.41 1.48
N THR A 84 -3.95 13.69 0.39
CA THR A 84 -3.22 13.86 -0.87
C THR A 84 -4.06 14.62 -1.90
N ASN A 85 -3.39 15.06 -2.97
CA ASN A 85 -4.02 15.67 -4.14
C ASN A 85 -4.05 14.74 -5.35
N HIS A 86 -3.99 13.42 -5.12
CA HIS A 86 -4.03 12.41 -6.18
C HIS A 86 -4.82 11.17 -5.75
N PRO A 87 -5.42 10.44 -6.71
CA PRO A 87 -6.33 9.34 -6.39
C PRO A 87 -5.66 7.97 -6.31
N TYR A 88 -4.33 7.86 -6.39
CA TYR A 88 -3.66 6.56 -6.49
C TYR A 88 -3.34 5.97 -5.12
N ALA A 89 -3.77 4.73 -4.88
CA ALA A 89 -3.39 3.93 -3.71
C ALA A 89 -3.11 2.47 -4.10
N VAL A 90 -2.23 1.79 -3.36
CA VAL A 90 -1.89 0.39 -3.59
C VAL A 90 -2.13 -0.45 -2.33
N ARG A 91 -2.74 -1.61 -2.52
CA ARG A 91 -2.81 -2.67 -1.51
C ARG A 91 -2.04 -3.89 -1.99
N LEU A 92 -0.99 -4.27 -1.28
CA LEU A 92 -0.30 -5.55 -1.45
C LEU A 92 -0.98 -6.63 -0.61
N TYR A 93 -1.45 -7.71 -1.22
CA TYR A 93 -2.19 -8.75 -0.47
C TYR A 93 -2.20 -10.15 -1.11
N ALA A 94 -2.87 -11.11 -0.47
CA ALA A 94 -2.97 -12.51 -0.90
C ALA A 94 -4.09 -12.79 -1.94
N GLY A 95 -4.68 -11.77 -2.55
CA GLY A 95 -5.77 -11.93 -3.53
C GLY A 95 -5.33 -11.76 -4.98
N GLU A 96 -6.28 -11.44 -5.84
CA GLU A 96 -6.07 -11.28 -7.28
C GLU A 96 -5.67 -9.85 -7.64
N PHE A 97 -4.99 -9.70 -8.78
CA PHE A 97 -4.72 -8.39 -9.33
C PHE A 97 -6.04 -7.72 -9.77
N LYS A 98 -6.32 -6.54 -9.23
CA LYS A 98 -7.51 -5.77 -9.60
C LYS A 98 -7.30 -4.29 -9.33
N ILE A 99 -7.63 -3.44 -10.31
CA ILE A 99 -7.80 -2.01 -10.08
C ILE A 99 -9.29 -1.72 -9.93
N GLU A 100 -9.67 -1.03 -8.86
CA GLU A 100 -11.05 -0.68 -8.57
C GLU A 100 -11.18 0.75 -8.04
N GLU A 101 -12.32 1.37 -8.27
CA GLU A 101 -12.68 2.62 -7.61
C GLU A 101 -13.14 2.34 -6.19
N ALA A 102 -12.71 3.17 -5.25
CA ALA A 102 -13.06 3.11 -3.85
C ALA A 102 -13.33 4.53 -3.33
N ILE A 103 -14.05 4.62 -2.21
CA ILE A 103 -14.42 5.89 -1.58
C ILE A 103 -13.99 5.85 -0.13
N THR A 104 -13.30 6.88 0.35
CA THR A 104 -12.95 7.00 1.76
C THR A 104 -14.19 7.27 2.61
N PRO A 105 -14.18 7.02 3.94
CA PRO A 105 -15.28 7.41 4.81
C PRO A 105 -15.61 8.90 4.76
N GLY A 106 -14.64 9.77 4.44
CA GLY A 106 -14.82 11.19 4.19
C GLY A 106 -15.36 11.56 2.80
N GLY A 107 -15.66 10.58 1.94
CA GLY A 107 -16.26 10.82 0.62
C GLY A 107 -15.27 11.07 -0.53
N VAL A 108 -13.95 10.91 -0.30
CA VAL A 108 -12.95 11.10 -1.35
C VAL A 108 -12.88 9.85 -2.22
N SER A 109 -13.17 9.99 -3.51
CA SER A 109 -13.03 8.91 -4.48
C SER A 109 -11.56 8.71 -4.87
N TYR A 110 -11.14 7.46 -5.02
CA TYR A 110 -9.77 7.11 -5.37
C TYR A 110 -9.71 5.75 -6.09
N LEU A 111 -8.60 5.49 -6.76
CA LEU A 111 -8.28 4.22 -7.41
C LEU A 111 -7.42 3.39 -6.46
N LEU A 112 -7.85 2.14 -6.23
CA LEU A 112 -7.11 1.15 -5.47
C LEU A 112 -6.58 0.09 -6.42
N MET A 113 -5.24 0.01 -6.55
CA MET A 113 -4.58 -1.13 -7.15
C MET A 113 -4.36 -2.22 -6.11
N ASN A 114 -5.13 -3.29 -6.22
CA ASN A 114 -4.90 -4.53 -5.49
C ASN A 114 -3.83 -5.33 -6.20
N LEU A 115 -2.65 -5.39 -5.61
CA LEU A 115 -1.48 -6.04 -6.16
C LEU A 115 -1.20 -7.31 -5.34
N PRO A 116 -1.22 -8.51 -5.94
CA PRO A 116 -0.78 -9.72 -5.26
C PRO A 116 0.64 -9.58 -4.72
N TYR A 117 0.91 -10.02 -3.48
CA TYR A 117 2.24 -9.83 -2.87
C TYR A 117 3.40 -10.48 -3.66
N TYR A 118 3.12 -11.49 -4.50
CA TYR A 118 4.14 -12.13 -5.33
C TYR A 118 4.61 -11.23 -6.49
N LEU A 119 3.88 -10.14 -6.75
CA LEU A 119 4.24 -9.06 -7.67
C LEU A 119 4.85 -7.85 -6.93
N GLY A 120 5.05 -7.96 -5.61
CA GLY A 120 5.57 -6.85 -4.79
C GLY A 120 6.98 -6.39 -5.18
N THR A 121 7.78 -7.27 -5.78
CA THR A 121 9.10 -6.90 -6.31
C THR A 121 9.02 -6.06 -7.59
N GLN A 122 7.87 -6.04 -8.26
CA GLN A 122 7.64 -5.26 -9.49
C GLN A 122 6.84 -3.97 -9.22
N ILE A 123 6.88 -3.47 -7.98
CA ILE A 123 6.15 -2.25 -7.59
C ILE A 123 6.44 -1.07 -8.52
N PRO A 124 7.69 -0.76 -8.92
CA PRO A 124 7.96 0.36 -9.82
C PRO A 124 7.23 0.25 -11.16
N GLU A 125 7.25 -0.92 -11.79
CA GLU A 125 6.61 -1.18 -13.08
C GLU A 125 5.09 -1.12 -12.96
N TYR A 126 4.53 -1.71 -11.90
CA TYR A 126 3.09 -1.68 -11.67
C TYR A 126 2.59 -0.28 -11.30
N ILE A 127 3.39 0.52 -10.60
CA ILE A 127 3.06 1.93 -10.36
C ILE A 127 3.07 2.74 -11.66
N ASP A 128 4.07 2.52 -12.53
CA ASP A 128 4.12 3.16 -13.84
C ASP A 128 2.88 2.81 -14.69
N TYR A 129 2.57 1.51 -14.78
CA TYR A 129 1.36 0.99 -15.43
C TYR A 129 0.09 1.62 -14.85
N PHE A 130 -0.01 1.68 -13.52
CA PHE A 130 -1.19 2.17 -12.83
C PHE A 130 -1.43 3.66 -13.07
N VAL A 131 -0.39 4.50 -12.92
CA VAL A 131 -0.52 5.95 -13.06
C VAL A 131 -0.71 6.37 -14.51
N LYS A 132 -0.09 5.68 -15.47
CA LYS A 132 -0.25 5.99 -16.91
C LYS A 132 -1.55 5.45 -17.50
N GLY A 133 -2.02 4.30 -17.02
CA GLY A 133 -3.18 3.60 -17.59
C GLY A 133 -4.52 3.99 -16.98
N TYR A 134 -4.53 4.60 -15.78
CA TYR A 134 -5.75 4.83 -15.03
C TYR A 134 -5.85 6.25 -14.49
N SER A 135 -7.04 6.81 -14.59
CA SER A 135 -7.42 8.10 -14.00
C SER A 135 -8.88 8.01 -13.58
N LEU A 136 -9.25 8.67 -12.48
CA LEU A 136 -10.67 8.87 -12.20
C LEU A 136 -11.29 9.67 -13.35
N LYS A 137 -12.41 9.20 -13.88
CA LYS A 137 -13.17 9.98 -14.84
C LYS A 137 -13.67 11.23 -14.13
N THR A 138 -13.26 12.40 -14.59
CA THR A 138 -13.90 13.64 -14.16
C THR A 138 -15.36 13.56 -14.63
N GLN A 139 -16.31 13.68 -13.71
CA GLN A 139 -17.72 13.86 -14.06
C GLN A 139 -17.90 15.18 -14.80
#